data_AF-A0A024GQB5-F1
#
_entry.id   AF-A0A024GQB5-F1
#
_cell.length_a   1.000
_cell.length_b   1.000
_cell.length_c   1.000
_cell.angle_alpha   90.00
_cell.angle_beta   90.00
_cell.angle_gamma   90.00
#
_symmetry.space_group_name_H-M   'P 1'
#
loop_
_entity.id
_entity.type
_entity.pdbx_description
1 polymer ?
#
loop_
_entity_poly.entity_id
_entity_poly.type
_entity_poly.pdbx_seq_one_letter_code
_entity_poly.pdbx_strand_id
1 'polypeptide(L)'
;MSLARQRCLRHVLCVVLLLPQLFLNGVAKKVCTRTFKDRLHPRDRPVQPLTPEQKKELDTFPRHFDWCELGMCAPSWNQHNPRYCGSCYVHGSLSSAQDRIKIMNFLKYGKARPDVMLGRQSFLNCAPGHGLSEGCNGGEPKDVFEFMHHYGLPDETCMPYSATDHTKYKNTNGTCPPSGYCVNCMEACFPVTRVVRYRAKRFGHLQGEHAMIKELQNGPITCGIACNEAFSWNYSAGIMNDTTGFMELDHDVEIVGWGEENGVKYWHIRNSWGTFWGMNGFFKIVRGTNNLGIESDCHYVIPDITEEEVVFEEHPIYGGSHYGIRPILSKEAQKHPIANTSDITSGHEQLVQQENADDEVYEDSDTETYMGKILGMQQNLALHGEATSVGIGSFRLPGAVSWFSTRAVLVCGMLGMIAGYILIKTNFRRSYTRIR
;
A
#
# COMPACT_ATOMS: atom_id res chain seq x y z
N MET A 1 89.91 4.37 -18.05
CA MET A 1 90.58 3.51 -17.06
C MET A 1 90.46 4.16 -15.70
N SER A 2 90.08 3.36 -14.70
CA SER A 2 90.15 3.62 -13.25
C SER A 2 89.09 4.55 -12.60
N LEU A 3 88.58 4.02 -11.48
CA LEU A 3 87.77 4.62 -10.41
C LEU A 3 86.26 4.80 -10.74
N ALA A 4 85.29 4.21 -10.04
CA ALA A 4 85.30 3.58 -8.72
C ALA A 4 84.10 2.62 -8.57
N ARG A 5 84.36 1.40 -8.09
CA ARG A 5 83.38 0.52 -7.44
C ARG A 5 83.09 1.09 -6.05
N GLN A 6 81.84 1.46 -5.79
CA GLN A 6 81.13 1.29 -4.51
C GLN A 6 79.84 2.12 -4.56
N ARG A 7 78.70 1.44 -4.75
CA ARG A 7 77.35 1.79 -4.22
C ARG A 7 76.30 0.85 -4.83
N CYS A 8 76.24 -0.38 -4.34
CA CYS A 8 75.10 -1.26 -4.52
C CYS A 8 74.61 -1.70 -3.13
N LEU A 9 74.00 -0.78 -2.38
CA LEU A 9 73.17 -1.07 -1.21
C LEU A 9 72.53 0.26 -0.75
N ARG A 10 71.43 0.62 -1.42
CA ARG A 10 70.39 1.59 -0.96
C ARG A 10 69.33 1.69 -2.06
N HIS A 11 68.60 0.61 -2.29
CA HIS A 11 67.34 0.58 -3.05
C HIS A 11 66.33 -0.30 -2.27
N VAL A 12 66.20 -0.01 -0.98
CA VAL A 12 65.08 -0.46 -0.13
C VAL A 12 64.77 0.74 0.76
N LEU A 13 63.50 1.10 0.87
CA LEU A 13 62.92 2.34 1.43
C LEU A 13 62.87 3.53 0.45
N CYS A 14 61.67 3.73 -0.13
CA CYS A 14 60.98 5.04 -0.30
C CYS A 14 59.98 5.10 -1.49
N VAL A 15 59.24 4.02 -1.80
CA VAL A 15 58.14 4.09 -2.80
C VAL A 15 56.85 3.38 -2.33
N VAL A 16 56.53 3.39 -1.03
CA VAL A 16 55.26 2.76 -0.53
C VAL A 16 54.46 3.66 0.42
N LEU A 17 54.66 4.99 0.43
CA LEU A 17 53.96 5.85 1.42
C LEU A 17 53.17 7.03 0.86
N LEU A 18 52.65 6.95 -0.37
CA LEU A 18 51.66 7.92 -0.86
C LEU A 18 50.68 7.27 -1.85
N LEU A 19 49.86 6.34 -1.36
CA LEU A 19 48.53 6.13 -1.93
C LEU A 19 47.56 6.93 -1.05
N PRO A 20 46.80 7.88 -1.61
CA PRO A 20 45.71 8.47 -0.85
C PRO A 20 44.73 7.35 -0.53
N GLN A 21 44.32 7.27 0.74
CA GLN A 21 43.17 6.49 1.16
C GLN A 21 41.94 7.04 0.41
N LEU A 22 41.76 6.57 -0.82
CA LEU A 22 40.54 6.76 -1.58
C LEU A 22 39.47 5.93 -0.87
N PHE A 23 38.78 6.61 0.03
CA PHE A 23 37.39 6.40 0.41
C PHE A 23 36.84 5.01 0.07
N LEU A 24 36.98 4.08 1.00
CA LEU A 24 35.88 3.15 1.27
C LEU A 24 34.74 3.98 1.88
N ASN A 25 34.14 4.84 1.06
CA ASN A 25 32.76 5.24 1.31
C ASN A 25 31.95 3.98 1.04
N GLY A 26 31.71 3.20 2.10
CA GLY A 26 30.64 2.23 2.08
C GLY A 26 29.42 2.95 1.53
N VAL A 27 28.90 2.48 0.41
CA VAL A 27 27.61 2.95 -0.08
C VAL A 27 26.65 2.66 1.06
N ALA A 28 26.22 3.71 1.77
CA ALA A 28 25.24 3.56 2.84
C ALA A 28 24.08 2.75 2.26
N LYS A 29 23.77 1.61 2.87
CA LYS A 29 22.71 0.70 2.42
C LYS A 29 21.43 1.54 2.37
N LYS A 30 20.83 1.67 1.19
CA LYS A 30 19.57 2.41 1.01
C LYS A 30 18.45 1.56 1.60
N VAL A 31 18.21 1.74 2.89
CA VAL A 31 17.10 1.15 3.63
C VAL A 31 16.08 2.25 3.91
N CYS A 32 14.81 1.88 4.03
CA CYS A 32 13.81 2.81 4.51
C CYS A 32 14.23 3.36 5.88
N THR A 33 13.75 4.55 6.21
CA THR A 33 13.99 5.16 7.50
C THR A 33 12.64 5.57 8.07
N ARG A 34 12.37 5.20 9.31
CA ARG A 34 11.27 5.77 10.10
C ARG A 34 11.80 6.99 10.84
N THR A 35 11.29 8.17 10.51
CA THR A 35 11.81 9.45 11.02
C THR A 35 10.73 10.18 11.80
N PHE A 36 11.00 10.48 13.07
CA PHE A 36 10.14 11.32 13.90
C PHE A 36 10.84 12.65 14.21
N LYS A 37 10.47 13.75 13.54
CA LYS A 37 10.97 15.12 13.83
C LYS A 37 12.48 15.15 14.17
N ASP A 38 13.32 14.74 13.21
CA ASP A 38 14.79 14.64 13.34
C ASP A 38 15.34 13.57 14.31
N ARG A 39 14.52 12.64 14.81
CA ARG A 39 14.92 11.53 15.70
C ARG A 39 14.49 10.18 15.12
N LEU A 40 15.34 9.17 15.31
CA LEU A 40 14.94 7.76 15.07
C LEU A 40 13.82 7.38 16.05
N HIS A 41 12.84 6.62 15.57
CA HIS A 41 11.75 6.08 16.37
C HIS A 41 12.28 5.42 17.67
N PRO A 42 11.60 5.54 18.82
CA PRO A 42 12.02 4.89 20.06
C PRO A 42 12.34 3.41 19.84
N ARG A 43 13.52 2.99 20.28
CA ARG A 43 14.04 1.62 20.12
C ARG A 43 13.18 0.54 20.78
N ASP A 44 12.42 0.91 21.82
CA ASP A 44 11.62 -0.02 22.61
C ASP A 44 10.20 0.53 22.82
N ARG A 45 9.22 -0.02 22.09
CA ARG A 45 7.82 -0.06 22.54
C ARG A 45 7.52 -1.48 23.01
N PRO A 46 7.77 -1.81 24.29
CA PRO A 46 7.55 -3.16 24.77
C PRO A 46 6.05 -3.50 24.69
N VAL A 47 5.73 -4.54 23.91
CA VAL A 47 4.38 -5.10 23.85
C VAL A 47 4.08 -5.76 25.20
N GLN A 48 2.99 -5.33 25.83
CA GLN A 48 2.58 -5.87 27.13
C GLN A 48 2.10 -7.32 26.98
N PRO A 49 2.39 -8.21 27.94
CA PRO A 49 1.85 -9.55 27.94
C PRO A 49 0.32 -9.54 27.99
N LEU A 50 -0.31 -10.46 27.24
CA LEU A 50 -1.76 -10.60 27.22
C LEU A 50 -2.32 -11.00 28.59
N THR A 51 -3.38 -10.32 29.03
CA THR A 51 -4.16 -10.73 30.21
C THR A 51 -4.90 -12.05 29.95
N PRO A 52 -5.32 -12.78 31.00
CA PRO A 52 -6.16 -13.98 30.84
C PRO A 52 -7.43 -13.72 30.04
N GLU A 53 -8.06 -12.55 30.23
CA GLU A 53 -9.27 -12.13 29.53
C GLU A 53 -8.99 -11.92 28.04
N GLN A 54 -7.90 -11.23 27.70
CA GLN A 54 -7.48 -11.02 26.31
C GLN A 54 -7.16 -12.35 25.61
N LYS A 55 -6.50 -13.28 26.29
CA LYS A 55 -6.24 -14.63 25.75
C LYS A 55 -7.54 -15.38 25.47
N LYS A 56 -8.49 -15.33 26.41
CA LYS A 56 -9.80 -15.95 26.24
C LYS A 56 -10.60 -15.32 25.10
N GLU A 57 -10.52 -14.01 24.94
CA GLU A 57 -11.17 -13.31 23.81
C GLU A 57 -10.52 -13.67 22.47
N LEU A 58 -9.18 -13.79 22.42
CA LEU A 58 -8.48 -14.25 21.21
C LEU A 58 -8.96 -15.62 20.74
N ASP A 59 -9.30 -16.52 21.66
CA ASP A 59 -9.83 -17.84 21.34
C ASP A 59 -11.23 -17.80 20.70
N THR A 60 -11.93 -16.65 20.74
CA THR A 60 -13.25 -16.46 20.12
C THR A 60 -13.19 -16.02 18.66
N PHE A 61 -12.07 -15.46 18.22
CA PHE A 61 -11.88 -15.03 16.83
C PHE A 61 -11.60 -16.23 15.91
N PRO A 62 -11.92 -16.11 14.59
CA PRO A 62 -11.60 -17.17 13.64
C PRO A 62 -10.08 -17.42 13.59
N ARG A 63 -9.68 -18.69 13.41
CA ARG A 63 -8.25 -19.05 13.30
C ARG A 63 -7.57 -18.48 12.06
N HIS A 64 -8.35 -18.23 11.02
CA HIS A 64 -7.91 -17.67 9.74
C HIS A 64 -8.88 -16.59 9.29
N PHE A 65 -8.34 -15.46 8.89
CA PHE A 65 -9.08 -14.35 8.35
C PHE A 65 -8.20 -13.50 7.44
N ASP A 66 -8.70 -13.14 6.26
CA ASP A 66 -7.92 -12.40 5.27
C ASP A 66 -8.78 -11.51 4.39
N TRP A 67 -8.53 -10.19 4.41
CA TRP A 67 -9.26 -9.23 3.59
C TRP A 67 -9.03 -9.41 2.09
N CYS A 68 -7.84 -9.86 1.68
CA CYS A 68 -7.52 -10.05 0.28
C CYS A 68 -8.21 -11.28 -0.30
N GLU A 69 -8.33 -12.37 0.48
CA GLU A 69 -9.12 -13.54 0.08
C GLU A 69 -10.61 -13.20 -0.10
N LEU A 70 -11.11 -12.20 0.63
CA LEU A 70 -12.47 -11.66 0.46
C LEU A 70 -12.60 -10.67 -0.71
N GLY A 71 -11.52 -10.43 -1.47
CA GLY A 71 -11.51 -9.51 -2.60
C GLY A 71 -11.54 -8.03 -2.20
N MET A 72 -11.27 -7.70 -0.93
CA MET A 72 -11.32 -6.34 -0.40
C MET A 72 -9.97 -5.61 -0.46
N CYS A 73 -8.98 -6.24 -1.06
CA CYS A 73 -7.67 -5.66 -1.30
C CYS A 73 -7.61 -4.94 -2.65
N ALA A 74 -7.03 -3.75 -2.66
CA ALA A 74 -6.67 -3.02 -3.87
C ALA A 74 -5.28 -3.44 -4.39
N PRO A 75 -4.85 -3.01 -5.60
CA PRO A 75 -3.62 -3.48 -6.22
C PRO A 75 -2.34 -3.15 -5.44
N SER A 76 -1.39 -4.10 -5.41
CA SER A 76 -0.07 -3.92 -4.80
C SER A 76 0.80 -2.88 -5.53
N TRP A 77 1.70 -2.24 -4.78
CA TRP A 77 2.58 -1.18 -5.26
C TRP A 77 4.07 -1.50 -5.14
N ASN A 78 4.89 -0.66 -5.78
CA ASN A 78 6.35 -0.70 -5.67
C ASN A 78 6.92 0.71 -5.42
N GLN A 79 7.40 0.95 -4.20
CA GLN A 79 7.96 2.24 -3.80
C GLN A 79 9.33 2.55 -4.43
N HIS A 80 10.06 1.55 -4.91
CA HIS A 80 11.45 1.68 -5.38
C HIS A 80 11.57 2.05 -6.87
N ASN A 81 10.46 2.31 -7.56
CA ASN A 81 10.42 2.58 -8.99
C ASN A 81 9.67 3.91 -9.26
N PRO A 82 10.13 4.80 -10.16
CA PRO A 82 11.28 4.72 -11.11
C PRO A 82 12.67 4.86 -10.49
N ARG A 83 12.75 5.19 -9.19
CA ARG A 83 14.00 5.36 -8.45
C ARG A 83 13.75 5.03 -6.99
N TYR A 84 14.83 4.85 -6.23
CA TYR A 84 14.72 4.63 -4.80
C TYR A 84 14.07 5.83 -4.09
N CYS A 85 13.07 5.53 -3.25
CA CYS A 85 12.42 6.44 -2.33
C CYS A 85 12.02 5.63 -1.08
N GLY A 86 12.41 6.10 0.11
CA GLY A 86 12.07 5.51 1.40
C GLY A 86 10.66 5.89 1.83
N SER A 87 9.65 5.54 1.03
CA SER A 87 8.24 5.92 1.21
C SER A 87 7.36 4.75 1.69
N CYS A 88 7.92 3.83 2.47
CA CYS A 88 7.19 2.69 3.03
C CYS A 88 6.01 3.12 3.88
N TYR A 89 6.20 4.12 4.74
CA TYR A 89 5.16 4.70 5.59
C TYR A 89 3.99 5.22 4.76
N VAL A 90 4.25 5.85 3.60
CA VAL A 90 3.21 6.29 2.66
C VAL A 90 2.51 5.09 2.03
N HIS A 91 3.27 4.11 1.55
CA HIS A 91 2.70 2.95 0.86
C HIS A 91 1.88 2.06 1.80
N GLY A 92 2.40 1.71 2.97
CA GLY A 92 1.70 0.91 3.96
C GLY A 92 0.43 1.60 4.47
N SER A 93 0.50 2.91 4.75
CA SER A 93 -0.64 3.68 5.25
C SER A 93 -1.73 3.89 4.20
N LEU A 94 -1.34 4.24 2.97
CA LEU A 94 -2.32 4.45 1.91
C LEU A 94 -2.89 3.14 1.36
N SER A 95 -2.16 2.03 1.45
CA SER A 95 -2.70 0.70 1.13
C SER A 95 -3.77 0.30 2.14
N SER A 96 -3.54 0.48 3.45
CA SER A 96 -4.57 0.19 4.47
C SER A 96 -5.78 1.12 4.35
N ALA A 97 -5.55 2.41 4.05
CA ALA A 97 -6.62 3.37 3.84
C ALA A 97 -7.49 3.04 2.61
N GLN A 98 -6.89 2.69 1.46
CA GLN A 98 -7.66 2.38 0.25
C GLN A 98 -8.43 1.06 0.36
N ASP A 99 -7.85 0.04 1.03
CA ASP A 99 -8.55 -1.22 1.28
C ASP A 99 -9.76 -0.97 2.22
N ARG A 100 -9.60 -0.10 3.23
CA ARG A 100 -10.72 0.33 4.07
C ARG A 100 -11.78 1.11 3.31
N ILE A 101 -11.41 2.00 2.38
CA ILE A 101 -12.37 2.68 1.48
C ILE A 101 -13.16 1.64 0.66
N LYS A 102 -12.47 0.62 0.12
CA LYS A 102 -13.11 -0.47 -0.64
C LYS A 102 -14.10 -1.26 0.22
N ILE A 103 -13.72 -1.60 1.45
CA ILE A 103 -14.59 -2.28 2.44
C ILE A 103 -15.82 -1.43 2.74
N MET A 104 -15.64 -0.15 3.06
CA MET A 104 -16.74 0.77 3.37
C MET A 104 -17.70 0.93 2.20
N ASN A 105 -17.17 1.06 0.97
CA ASN A 105 -17.97 1.12 -0.24
C ASN A 105 -18.75 -0.17 -0.46
N PHE A 106 -18.12 -1.33 -0.30
CA PHE A 106 -18.80 -2.62 -0.45
C PHE A 106 -19.95 -2.76 0.56
N LEU A 107 -19.72 -2.41 1.83
CA LEU A 107 -20.72 -2.47 2.90
C LEU A 107 -21.89 -1.52 2.70
N LYS A 108 -21.60 -0.31 2.22
CA LYS A 108 -22.62 0.72 2.01
C LYS A 108 -23.51 0.38 0.81
N TYR A 109 -22.92 -0.10 -0.28
CA TYR A 109 -23.63 -0.26 -1.56
C TYR A 109 -23.99 -1.70 -1.89
N GLY A 110 -23.50 -2.68 -1.13
CA GLY A 110 -23.71 -4.11 -1.36
C GLY A 110 -23.05 -4.65 -2.64
N LYS A 111 -22.14 -3.89 -3.25
CA LYS A 111 -21.45 -4.26 -4.49
C LYS A 111 -20.07 -3.61 -4.57
N ALA A 112 -19.17 -4.25 -5.32
CA ALA A 112 -17.87 -3.67 -5.61
C ALA A 112 -18.01 -2.36 -6.41
N ARG A 113 -17.25 -1.35 -6.02
CA ARG A 113 -17.03 -0.11 -6.75
C ARG A 113 -15.61 -0.12 -7.34
N PRO A 114 -15.27 0.80 -8.27
CA PRO A 114 -13.89 0.96 -8.70
C PRO A 114 -12.96 1.15 -7.51
N ASP A 115 -11.79 0.53 -7.56
CA ASP A 115 -10.79 0.70 -6.52
C ASP A 115 -10.29 2.15 -6.52
N VAL A 116 -10.28 2.76 -5.34
CA VAL A 116 -9.64 4.06 -5.13
C VAL A 116 -8.15 3.81 -4.96
N MET A 117 -7.32 4.53 -5.70
CA MET A 117 -5.88 4.51 -5.50
C MET A 117 -5.47 5.85 -4.91
N LEU A 118 -5.06 5.91 -3.66
CA LEU A 118 -4.77 7.21 -3.03
C LEU A 118 -3.47 7.83 -3.55
N GLY A 119 -3.47 9.15 -3.74
CA GLY A 119 -2.38 9.92 -4.35
C GLY A 119 -1.11 9.98 -3.51
N ARG A 120 -0.26 8.96 -3.62
CA ARG A 120 1.03 8.86 -2.91
C ARG A 120 1.95 10.01 -3.25
N GLN A 121 2.00 10.38 -4.53
CA GLN A 121 2.86 11.47 -4.97
C GLN A 121 2.37 12.82 -4.47
N SER A 122 1.06 13.01 -4.33
CA SER A 122 0.47 14.22 -3.74
C SER A 122 0.88 14.38 -2.28
N PHE A 123 0.86 13.29 -1.50
CA PHE A 123 1.40 13.29 -0.14
C PHE A 123 2.89 13.66 -0.12
N LEU A 124 3.74 12.95 -0.89
CA LEU A 124 5.19 13.18 -0.92
C LEU A 124 5.59 14.59 -1.37
N ASN A 125 4.74 15.25 -2.15
CA ASN A 125 4.92 16.61 -2.61
C ASN A 125 4.57 17.65 -1.55
N CYS A 126 3.53 17.39 -0.75
CA CYS A 126 2.89 18.41 0.06
C CYS A 126 3.16 18.26 1.56
N ALA A 127 3.11 17.04 2.10
CA ALA A 127 3.22 16.79 3.53
C ALA A 127 4.47 17.43 4.17
N PRO A 128 5.68 17.38 3.54
CA PRO A 128 6.86 18.02 4.12
C PRO A 128 6.73 19.55 4.29
N GLY A 129 5.95 20.21 3.41
CA GLY A 129 5.64 21.63 3.56
C GLY A 129 4.81 21.92 4.82
N HIS A 130 4.01 20.97 5.27
CA HIS A 130 3.21 21.09 6.49
C HIS A 130 3.94 20.58 7.75
N GLY A 131 5.25 20.32 7.66
CA GLY A 131 6.04 19.76 8.76
C GLY A 131 5.72 18.29 9.05
N LEU A 132 5.15 17.58 8.07
CA LEU A 132 4.82 16.16 8.16
C LEU A 132 5.79 15.37 7.27
N SER A 133 6.53 14.45 7.89
CA SER A 133 7.54 13.58 7.26
C SER A 133 8.72 14.26 6.54
N GLU A 134 9.70 13.46 6.16
CA GLU A 134 10.89 13.86 5.40
C GLU A 134 10.82 13.38 3.93
N GLY A 135 9.60 13.20 3.40
CA GLY A 135 9.38 12.75 2.03
C GLY A 135 9.99 11.38 1.75
N CYS A 136 10.96 11.31 0.83
CA CYS A 136 11.65 10.07 0.48
C CYS A 136 12.76 9.67 1.47
N ASN A 137 13.08 10.52 2.45
CA ASN A 137 14.07 10.22 3.49
C ASN A 137 13.46 9.55 4.72
N GLY A 138 12.13 9.42 4.77
CA GLY A 138 11.42 8.74 5.84
C GLY A 138 10.17 9.47 6.30
N GLY A 139 9.43 8.81 7.17
CA GLY A 139 8.23 9.33 7.81
C GLY A 139 7.56 8.25 8.65
N GLU A 140 6.37 8.57 9.16
CA GLU A 140 5.58 7.69 10.01
C GLU A 140 4.14 7.51 9.47
N PRO A 141 3.48 6.37 9.73
CA PRO A 141 2.07 6.20 9.38
C PRO A 141 1.16 7.31 9.96
N LYS A 142 1.49 7.80 11.17
CA LYS A 142 0.81 8.93 11.79
C LYS A 142 0.86 10.19 10.91
N ASP A 143 1.99 10.52 10.29
CA ASP A 143 2.13 11.69 9.41
C ASP A 143 1.13 11.62 8.24
N VAL A 144 0.94 10.42 7.70
CA VAL A 144 0.03 10.17 6.57
C VAL A 144 -1.42 10.39 6.99
N PHE A 145 -1.83 9.79 8.11
CA PHE A 145 -3.21 9.90 8.57
C PHE A 145 -3.54 11.30 9.11
N GLU A 146 -2.59 11.99 9.72
CA GLU A 146 -2.72 13.39 10.13
C GLU A 146 -2.90 14.30 8.90
N PHE A 147 -2.08 14.12 7.85
CA PHE A 147 -2.27 14.83 6.59
C PHE A 147 -3.64 14.54 5.96
N MET A 148 -4.07 13.28 5.94
CA MET A 148 -5.39 12.91 5.46
C MET A 148 -6.52 13.54 6.30
N HIS A 149 -6.35 13.67 7.61
CA HIS A 149 -7.36 14.27 8.48
C HIS A 149 -7.58 15.76 8.15
N HIS A 150 -6.49 16.53 8.05
CA HIS A 150 -6.56 17.97 7.83
C HIS A 150 -6.82 18.34 6.36
N TYR A 151 -6.11 17.70 5.44
CA TYR A 151 -6.07 18.12 4.03
C TYR A 151 -6.76 17.12 3.10
N GLY A 152 -6.77 15.84 3.47
CA GLY A 152 -7.18 14.74 2.59
C GLY A 152 -6.17 14.44 1.51
N LEU A 153 -6.43 13.41 0.72
CA LEU A 153 -5.65 13.04 -0.46
C LEU A 153 -6.55 12.84 -1.68
N PRO A 154 -6.09 13.21 -2.88
CA PRO A 154 -6.84 12.92 -4.09
C PRO A 154 -6.59 11.46 -4.51
N ASP A 155 -7.26 11.05 -5.59
CA ASP A 155 -6.90 9.83 -6.30
C ASP A 155 -5.54 9.98 -7.02
N GLU A 156 -4.82 8.88 -7.21
CA GLU A 156 -3.51 8.74 -7.87
C GLU A 156 -3.52 9.31 -9.29
N THR A 157 -4.67 9.35 -9.96
CA THR A 157 -4.85 10.00 -11.27
C THR A 157 -4.51 11.49 -11.24
N CYS A 158 -4.55 12.16 -10.09
CA CYS A 158 -4.11 13.54 -9.95
C CYS A 158 -2.62 13.72 -10.16
N MET A 159 -1.81 12.78 -9.65
CA MET A 159 -0.36 12.80 -9.69
C MET A 159 0.17 11.35 -9.58
N PRO A 160 0.51 10.70 -10.71
CA PRO A 160 1.10 9.37 -10.67
C PRO A 160 2.41 9.35 -9.87
N TYR A 161 2.64 8.25 -9.17
CA TYR A 161 3.86 8.02 -8.38
C TYR A 161 5.12 8.13 -9.23
N SER A 162 6.02 9.03 -8.82
CA SER A 162 7.31 9.26 -9.50
C SER A 162 8.52 8.97 -8.61
N ALA A 163 8.30 8.46 -7.39
CA ALA A 163 9.34 8.15 -6.41
C ALA A 163 10.29 9.33 -6.17
N THR A 164 9.72 10.52 -6.04
CA THR A 164 10.44 11.76 -5.76
C THR A 164 9.73 12.53 -4.67
N ASP A 165 10.46 13.35 -3.94
CA ASP A 165 9.94 14.17 -2.86
C ASP A 165 9.60 15.61 -3.33
N HIS A 166 9.17 16.41 -2.36
CA HIS A 166 8.94 17.85 -2.45
C HIS A 166 10.17 18.66 -2.93
N THR A 167 11.36 18.09 -3.14
CA THR A 167 12.55 18.86 -3.55
C THR A 167 12.43 19.51 -4.92
N LYS A 168 11.36 19.24 -5.68
CA LYS A 168 10.95 20.06 -6.84
C LYS A 168 10.35 21.42 -6.46
N TYR A 169 9.88 21.60 -5.22
CA TYR A 169 9.21 22.78 -4.68
C TYR A 169 10.10 23.53 -3.67
N LYS A 170 11.36 23.79 -4.04
CA LYS A 170 12.36 24.43 -3.13
C LYS A 170 12.05 25.87 -2.72
N ASN A 171 11.11 26.54 -3.40
CA ASN A 171 10.86 27.98 -3.26
C ASN A 171 9.47 28.31 -2.70
N THR A 172 8.82 27.39 -2.01
CA THR A 172 7.41 27.55 -1.62
C THR A 172 7.21 28.09 -0.21
N ASN A 173 8.25 28.65 0.42
CA ASN A 173 8.18 29.19 1.79
C ASN A 173 7.56 28.20 2.79
N GLY A 174 7.89 26.90 2.66
CA GLY A 174 7.31 25.85 3.49
C GLY A 174 5.84 25.56 3.20
N THR A 175 5.38 25.64 1.95
CA THR A 175 4.01 25.21 1.58
C THR A 175 4.01 24.33 0.34
N CYS A 176 2.92 23.59 0.10
CA CYS A 176 2.74 22.90 -1.17
C CYS A 176 2.08 23.82 -2.20
N PRO A 177 2.57 23.93 -3.46
CA PRO A 177 1.82 24.61 -4.49
C PRO A 177 0.66 23.72 -4.96
N PRO A 178 -0.44 24.28 -5.51
CA PRO A 178 -1.58 23.46 -5.95
C PRO A 178 -1.19 22.39 -6.98
N SER A 179 -0.17 22.67 -7.80
CA SER A 179 0.39 21.75 -8.79
C SER A 179 1.20 20.59 -8.19
N GLY A 180 1.54 20.66 -6.90
CA GLY A 180 2.06 19.53 -6.13
C GLY A 180 0.99 18.54 -5.73
N TYR A 181 -0.26 19.00 -5.64
CA TYR A 181 -1.36 18.18 -5.18
C TYR A 181 -2.11 17.49 -6.33
N CYS A 182 -2.45 18.23 -7.39
CA CYS A 182 -3.11 17.67 -8.57
C CYS A 182 -2.83 18.51 -9.82
N VAL A 183 -2.52 17.88 -10.95
CA VAL A 183 -2.19 18.57 -12.21
C VAL A 183 -2.88 17.93 -13.41
N ASN A 184 -3.18 18.75 -14.41
CA ASN A 184 -3.51 18.28 -15.75
C ASN A 184 -2.51 18.89 -16.74
N CYS A 185 -1.96 18.08 -17.65
CA CYS A 185 -0.91 18.46 -18.59
C CYS A 185 -1.26 18.14 -20.07
N MET A 186 -2.54 18.16 -20.45
CA MET A 186 -2.96 17.80 -21.82
C MET A 186 -2.37 18.74 -22.91
N GLU A 187 -2.27 20.04 -22.65
CA GLU A 187 -1.64 21.01 -23.57
C GLU A 187 -0.58 21.85 -22.85
N ALA A 188 -0.97 22.42 -21.71
CA ALA A 188 -0.10 23.05 -20.74
C ALA A 188 -0.41 22.45 -19.36
N CYS A 189 0.62 22.35 -18.51
CA CYS A 189 0.41 21.90 -17.13
C CYS A 189 -0.25 23.00 -16.30
N PHE A 190 -1.40 22.71 -15.70
CA PHE A 190 -2.09 23.60 -14.77
C PHE A 190 -2.60 22.85 -13.54
N PRO A 191 -2.67 23.50 -12.37
CA PRO A 191 -3.20 22.87 -11.18
C PRO A 191 -4.70 22.62 -11.28
N VAL A 192 -5.13 21.43 -10.87
CA VAL A 192 -6.55 21.09 -10.71
C VAL A 192 -6.91 21.30 -9.25
N THR A 193 -7.71 22.32 -8.97
CA THR A 193 -7.85 22.85 -7.61
C THR A 193 -9.14 22.44 -6.90
N ARG A 194 -10.04 21.70 -7.57
CA ARG A 194 -11.22 21.08 -6.97
C ARG A 194 -11.27 19.63 -7.39
N VAL A 195 -11.07 18.76 -6.42
CA VAL A 195 -10.95 17.31 -6.59
C VAL A 195 -11.66 16.64 -5.42
N VAL A 196 -12.04 15.37 -5.59
CA VAL A 196 -12.44 14.52 -4.45
C VAL A 196 -11.24 14.36 -3.53
N ARG A 197 -11.44 14.57 -2.24
CA ARG A 197 -10.44 14.40 -1.19
C ARG A 197 -10.88 13.36 -0.19
N TYR A 198 -10.20 12.22 -0.19
CA TYR A 198 -10.36 11.19 0.82
C TYR A 198 -9.67 11.64 2.10
N ARG A 199 -10.44 11.80 3.18
CA ARG A 199 -9.93 12.23 4.48
C ARG A 199 -9.87 11.09 5.47
N ALA A 200 -9.10 11.28 6.54
CA ALA A 200 -9.20 10.46 7.73
C ALA A 200 -10.23 11.09 8.67
N LYS A 201 -11.37 10.43 8.89
CA LYS A 201 -12.35 10.86 9.90
C LYS A 201 -11.76 10.69 11.29
N ARG A 202 -11.11 9.56 11.52
CA ARG A 202 -10.39 9.19 12.74
C ARG A 202 -9.18 8.34 12.37
N PHE A 203 -8.15 8.37 13.20
CA PHE A 203 -6.99 7.49 13.11
C PHE A 203 -6.40 7.30 14.50
N GLY A 204 -5.63 6.25 14.70
CA GLY A 204 -5.06 5.97 16.02
C GLY A 204 -3.91 4.99 15.98
N HIS A 205 -3.31 4.80 17.14
CA HIS A 205 -2.24 3.84 17.39
C HIS A 205 -2.78 2.62 18.14
N LEU A 206 -2.22 1.44 17.87
CA LEU A 206 -2.45 0.22 18.61
C LEU A 206 -1.18 -0.64 18.66
N GLN A 207 -1.12 -1.57 19.60
CA GLN A 207 -0.01 -2.50 19.75
C GLN A 207 -0.49 -3.84 20.34
N GLY A 208 0.23 -4.91 20.03
CA GLY A 208 0.01 -6.26 20.54
C GLY A 208 -1.06 -7.05 19.81
N GLU A 209 -0.88 -8.38 19.82
CA GLU A 209 -1.69 -9.35 19.07
C GLU A 209 -3.21 -9.16 19.23
N HIS A 210 -3.67 -8.95 20.47
CA HIS A 210 -5.09 -8.80 20.78
C HIS A 210 -5.70 -7.54 20.15
N ALA A 211 -5.07 -6.37 20.33
CA ALA A 211 -5.56 -5.13 19.75
C ALA A 211 -5.54 -5.17 18.22
N MET A 212 -4.49 -5.78 17.65
CA MET A 212 -4.35 -5.93 16.19
C MET A 212 -5.45 -6.82 15.60
N ILE A 213 -5.73 -8.00 16.18
CA ILE A 213 -6.83 -8.85 15.71
C ILE A 213 -8.18 -8.15 15.87
N LYS A 214 -8.38 -7.42 16.98
CA LYS A 214 -9.62 -6.67 17.21
C LYS A 214 -9.83 -5.62 16.12
N GLU A 215 -8.81 -4.83 15.81
CA GLU A 215 -8.92 -3.76 14.80
C GLU A 215 -8.93 -4.28 13.36
N LEU A 216 -8.25 -5.40 13.08
CA LEU A 216 -8.28 -6.01 11.74
C LEU A 216 -9.68 -6.47 11.33
N GLN A 217 -10.61 -6.68 12.26
CA GLN A 217 -12.03 -6.93 11.91
C GLN A 217 -12.72 -5.71 11.29
N ASN A 218 -12.12 -4.52 11.42
CA ASN A 218 -12.59 -3.27 10.82
C ASN A 218 -11.81 -2.90 9.53
N GLY A 219 -10.83 -3.71 9.12
CA GLY A 219 -10.03 -3.49 7.91
C GLY A 219 -8.53 -3.59 8.17
N PRO A 220 -7.71 -3.64 7.10
CA PRO A 220 -6.25 -3.70 7.22
C PRO A 220 -5.65 -2.57 8.07
N ILE A 221 -4.51 -2.82 8.70
CA ILE A 221 -3.77 -1.84 9.53
C ILE A 221 -2.33 -1.69 9.02
N THR A 222 -1.67 -0.60 9.36
CA THR A 222 -0.28 -0.34 8.99
C THR A 222 0.61 -0.52 10.21
N CYS A 223 1.69 -1.27 10.09
CA CYS A 223 2.60 -1.54 11.20
C CYS A 223 4.06 -1.34 10.81
N GLY A 224 4.84 -0.85 11.76
CA GLY A 224 6.29 -0.82 11.65
C GLY A 224 6.88 -2.23 11.77
N ILE A 225 7.95 -2.50 11.03
CA ILE A 225 8.71 -3.75 11.08
C ILE A 225 10.21 -3.48 10.89
N ALA A 226 11.04 -4.32 11.49
CA ALA A 226 12.48 -4.29 11.33
C ALA A 226 12.93 -5.10 10.10
N CYS A 227 13.59 -4.45 9.13
CA CYS A 227 14.08 -5.09 7.90
C CYS A 227 15.50 -5.63 8.02
N ASN A 228 15.66 -6.82 8.60
CA ASN A 228 16.94 -7.50 8.56
C ASN A 228 17.29 -8.01 7.14
N GLU A 229 18.49 -8.57 6.96
CA GLU A 229 18.93 -9.06 5.64
C GLU A 229 18.12 -10.26 5.15
N ALA A 230 17.71 -11.14 6.06
CA ALA A 230 16.90 -12.30 5.73
C ALA A 230 15.53 -11.88 5.17
N PHE A 231 14.89 -10.87 5.78
CA PHE A 231 13.68 -10.25 5.29
C PHE A 231 13.90 -9.58 3.93
N SER A 232 14.90 -8.71 3.85
CA SER A 232 15.10 -7.86 2.68
C SER A 232 15.44 -8.66 1.41
N TRP A 233 16.37 -9.61 1.53
CA TRP A 233 17.03 -10.22 0.37
C TRP A 233 16.72 -11.70 0.18
N ASN A 234 16.29 -12.42 1.23
CA ASN A 234 16.15 -13.87 1.18
C ASN A 234 14.70 -14.36 1.29
N TYR A 235 13.75 -13.52 1.69
CA TYR A 235 12.36 -13.93 1.77
C TYR A 235 11.76 -14.19 0.39
N SER A 236 11.11 -15.33 0.26
CA SER A 236 10.44 -15.75 -0.99
C SER A 236 9.09 -16.40 -0.71
N ALA A 237 8.99 -17.24 0.31
CA ALA A 237 7.75 -17.86 0.74
C ALA A 237 7.84 -18.40 2.18
N GLY A 238 6.69 -18.83 2.72
CA GLY A 238 6.58 -19.46 4.04
C GLY A 238 6.41 -18.46 5.18
N ILE A 239 6.30 -18.99 6.41
CA ILE A 239 6.18 -18.18 7.62
C ILE A 239 7.58 -17.83 8.12
N MET A 240 7.94 -16.56 8.04
CA MET A 240 9.18 -16.03 8.58
C MET A 240 9.18 -16.10 10.11
N ASN A 241 10.33 -16.46 10.67
CA ASN A 241 10.62 -16.37 12.08
C ASN A 241 12.09 -15.97 12.25
N ASP A 242 12.34 -14.70 12.56
CA ASP A 242 13.67 -14.23 12.91
C ASP A 242 14.06 -14.71 14.31
N THR A 243 15.25 -15.30 14.44
CA THR A 243 15.82 -15.75 15.72
C THR A 243 16.97 -14.87 16.20
N THR A 244 17.26 -13.77 15.50
CA THR A 244 18.37 -12.86 15.83
C THR A 244 17.99 -11.85 16.91
N GLY A 245 16.69 -11.59 17.09
CA GLY A 245 16.17 -10.60 18.02
C GLY A 245 16.27 -9.17 17.48
N PHE A 246 16.30 -9.02 16.15
CA PHE A 246 16.36 -7.71 15.51
C PHE A 246 15.02 -6.99 15.63
N MET A 247 15.00 -5.81 16.26
CA MET A 247 13.77 -5.06 16.60
C MET A 247 13.84 -3.58 16.22
N GLU A 248 14.89 -3.15 15.51
CA GLU A 248 15.03 -1.76 15.06
C GLU A 248 14.09 -1.50 13.88
N LEU A 249 12.90 -0.95 14.18
CA LEU A 249 11.87 -0.65 13.19
C LEU A 249 12.38 0.40 12.19
N ASP A 250 12.49 0.02 10.93
CA ASP A 250 13.01 0.86 9.84
C ASP A 250 12.12 0.85 8.59
N HIS A 251 11.00 0.10 8.62
CA HIS A 251 10.09 -0.07 7.49
C HIS A 251 8.64 -0.15 7.97
N ASP A 252 7.70 0.13 7.07
CA ASP A 252 6.26 0.06 7.34
C ASP A 252 5.55 -0.78 6.29
N VAL A 253 4.62 -1.62 6.75
CA VAL A 253 3.90 -2.61 5.95
C VAL A 253 2.42 -2.62 6.32
N GLU A 254 1.59 -3.20 5.48
CA GLU A 254 0.15 -3.34 5.74
C GLU A 254 -0.17 -4.78 6.15
N ILE A 255 -0.77 -4.97 7.32
CA ILE A 255 -1.31 -6.26 7.75
C ILE A 255 -2.75 -6.38 7.23
N VAL A 256 -3.01 -7.43 6.44
CA VAL A 256 -4.30 -7.66 5.77
C VAL A 256 -5.10 -8.81 6.40
N GLY A 257 -4.48 -9.59 7.27
CA GLY A 257 -5.09 -10.76 7.87
C GLY A 257 -4.17 -11.56 8.78
N TRP A 258 -4.66 -12.70 9.25
CA TRP A 258 -3.93 -13.66 10.06
C TRP A 258 -4.37 -15.09 9.74
N GLY A 259 -3.53 -16.05 10.11
CA GLY A 259 -3.86 -17.46 9.95
C GLY A 259 -3.04 -18.37 10.86
N GLU A 260 -3.16 -19.67 10.61
CA GLU A 260 -2.37 -20.72 11.24
C GLU A 260 -2.08 -21.82 10.23
N GLU A 261 -0.81 -22.23 10.11
CA GLU A 261 -0.37 -23.36 9.29
C GLU A 261 0.46 -24.31 10.14
N ASN A 262 0.08 -25.59 10.19
CA ASN A 262 0.80 -26.64 10.93
C ASN A 262 1.09 -26.27 12.40
N GLY A 263 0.15 -25.60 13.07
CA GLY A 263 0.29 -25.14 14.46
C GLY A 263 1.08 -23.84 14.63
N VAL A 264 1.55 -23.22 13.54
CA VAL A 264 2.27 -21.94 13.57
C VAL A 264 1.33 -20.82 13.16
N LYS A 265 1.02 -19.93 14.10
CA LYS A 265 0.23 -18.72 13.87
C LYS A 265 1.04 -17.69 13.08
N TYR A 266 0.40 -17.00 12.14
CA TYR A 266 1.05 -15.96 11.34
C TYR A 266 0.17 -14.73 11.12
N TRP A 267 0.82 -13.60 10.84
CA TRP A 267 0.23 -12.43 10.19
C TRP A 267 0.42 -12.54 8.67
N HIS A 268 -0.58 -12.17 7.89
CA HIS A 268 -0.45 -12.02 6.44
C HIS A 268 -0.35 -10.53 6.09
N ILE A 269 0.70 -10.18 5.33
CA ILE A 269 1.17 -8.81 5.25
C ILE A 269 1.48 -8.44 3.80
N ARG A 270 0.95 -7.32 3.33
CA ARG A 270 1.31 -6.69 2.05
C ARG A 270 2.57 -5.85 2.23
N ASN A 271 3.56 -6.10 1.39
CA ASN A 271 4.75 -5.25 1.27
C ASN A 271 4.61 -4.30 0.07
N SER A 272 5.47 -3.29 0.00
CA SER A 272 5.46 -2.19 -0.96
C SER A 272 6.58 -2.29 -2.00
N TRP A 273 7.09 -3.50 -2.29
CA TRP A 273 8.27 -3.73 -3.14
C TRP A 273 7.95 -4.37 -4.49
N GLY A 274 6.67 -4.38 -4.88
CA GLY A 274 6.19 -4.98 -6.11
C GLY A 274 5.90 -6.47 -6.00
N THR A 275 5.10 -6.97 -6.93
CA THR A 275 4.58 -8.34 -6.92
C THR A 275 5.63 -9.42 -7.17
N PHE A 276 6.82 -9.05 -7.63
CA PHE A 276 7.93 -9.98 -7.85
C PHE A 276 8.68 -10.35 -6.55
N TRP A 277 8.44 -9.63 -5.45
CA TRP A 277 9.06 -9.91 -4.17
C TRP A 277 8.15 -10.79 -3.31
N GLY A 278 8.73 -11.73 -2.55
CA GLY A 278 7.98 -12.60 -1.66
C GLY A 278 6.86 -13.40 -2.36
N MET A 279 5.73 -13.54 -1.68
CA MET A 279 4.54 -14.25 -2.17
C MET A 279 3.63 -13.28 -2.92
N ASN A 280 3.95 -12.96 -4.18
CA ASN A 280 3.22 -11.99 -5.00
C ASN A 280 3.16 -10.57 -4.40
N GLY A 281 4.22 -10.14 -3.73
CA GLY A 281 4.31 -8.86 -3.00
C GLY A 281 3.89 -8.95 -1.54
N PHE A 282 3.49 -10.14 -1.06
CA PHE A 282 3.10 -10.39 0.32
C PHE A 282 4.11 -11.26 1.05
N PHE A 283 3.98 -11.32 2.37
CA PHE A 283 4.73 -12.24 3.21
C PHE A 283 3.93 -12.68 4.43
N LYS A 284 4.41 -13.73 5.08
CA LYS A 284 3.90 -14.23 6.36
C LYS A 284 5.00 -14.16 7.40
N ILE A 285 4.66 -13.72 8.60
CA ILE A 285 5.57 -13.69 9.77
C ILE A 285 4.86 -14.28 10.98
N VAL A 286 5.60 -14.95 11.86
CA VAL A 286 5.06 -15.55 13.08
C VAL A 286 4.32 -14.51 13.94
N ARG A 287 3.14 -14.88 14.43
CA ARG A 287 2.24 -14.04 15.24
C ARG A 287 2.28 -14.43 16.72
N GLY A 288 2.14 -13.43 17.59
CA GLY A 288 2.04 -13.56 19.06
C GLY A 288 3.39 -13.52 19.79
N THR A 289 4.47 -13.24 19.06
CA THR A 289 5.84 -13.18 19.61
C THR A 289 6.54 -11.86 19.30
N ASN A 290 5.82 -10.88 18.72
CA ASN A 290 6.36 -9.60 18.30
C ASN A 290 7.64 -9.72 17.43
N ASN A 291 7.67 -10.71 16.53
CA ASN A 291 8.86 -10.99 15.71
C ASN A 291 9.17 -9.82 14.77
N LEU A 292 10.43 -9.40 14.70
CA LEU A 292 10.87 -8.18 14.00
C LEU A 292 10.13 -6.90 14.44
N GLY A 293 9.55 -6.89 15.64
CA GLY A 293 8.84 -5.75 16.21
C GLY A 293 7.48 -5.44 15.58
N ILE A 294 6.96 -6.31 14.71
CA ILE A 294 5.73 -6.09 13.92
C ILE A 294 4.47 -5.80 14.75
N GLU A 295 4.46 -6.14 16.04
CA GLU A 295 3.32 -5.93 16.95
C GLU A 295 3.51 -4.71 17.87
N SER A 296 4.60 -3.96 17.70
CA SER A 296 5.00 -2.90 18.65
C SER A 296 4.43 -1.52 18.33
N ASP A 297 4.15 -1.26 17.06
CA ASP A 297 3.79 0.08 16.58
C ASP A 297 2.93 -0.04 15.32
N CYS A 298 1.63 -0.02 15.53
CA CYS A 298 0.64 -0.14 14.47
C CYS A 298 -0.33 1.03 14.50
N HIS A 299 -0.88 1.36 13.34
CA HIS A 299 -1.81 2.44 13.14
C HIS A 299 -3.00 2.01 12.29
N TYR A 300 -4.15 2.58 12.59
CA TYR A 300 -5.38 2.39 11.83
C TYR A 300 -5.96 3.73 11.41
N VAL A 301 -6.84 3.70 10.42
CA VAL A 301 -7.59 4.86 9.92
C VAL A 301 -9.04 4.48 9.67
N ILE A 302 -9.95 5.42 9.90
CA ILE A 302 -11.34 5.36 9.45
C ILE A 302 -11.50 6.41 8.36
N PRO A 303 -11.53 6.01 7.07
CA PRO A 303 -11.69 6.95 5.96
C PRO A 303 -13.03 7.69 5.98
N ASP A 304 -13.03 8.91 5.44
CA ASP A 304 -14.23 9.66 5.08
C ASP A 304 -14.40 9.61 3.55
N ILE A 305 -15.51 9.00 3.10
CA ILE A 305 -15.87 8.81 1.69
C ILE A 305 -17.03 9.73 1.26
N THR A 306 -17.44 10.70 2.08
CA THR A 306 -18.61 11.55 1.82
C THR A 306 -18.50 12.36 0.53
N GLU A 307 -17.28 12.76 0.13
CA GLU A 307 -17.08 13.45 -1.15
C GLU A 307 -17.34 12.55 -2.38
N GLU A 308 -17.23 11.21 -2.26
CA GLU A 308 -17.64 10.30 -3.35
C GLU A 308 -19.15 10.35 -3.60
N GLU A 309 -19.93 10.57 -2.55
CA GLU A 309 -21.40 10.57 -2.63
C GLU A 309 -21.91 11.71 -3.50
N VAL A 310 -21.27 12.88 -3.43
CA VAL A 310 -21.72 14.04 -4.19
C VAL A 310 -21.21 14.03 -5.65
N VAL A 311 -20.30 13.12 -6.01
CA VAL A 311 -19.66 13.03 -7.33
C VAL A 311 -20.05 11.76 -8.11
N PHE A 312 -20.13 10.61 -7.45
CA PHE A 312 -20.24 9.30 -8.10
C PHE A 312 -21.56 8.55 -7.82
N GLU A 313 -22.57 9.23 -7.29
CA GLU A 313 -23.93 8.68 -7.15
C GLU A 313 -24.69 8.68 -8.49
N GLU A 314 -25.82 7.98 -8.54
CA GLU A 314 -26.71 7.93 -9.71
C GLU A 314 -27.22 9.34 -10.11
N HIS A 315 -27.41 10.20 -9.10
CA HIS A 315 -27.84 11.59 -9.25
C HIS A 315 -26.79 12.54 -8.67
N PRO A 316 -25.64 12.72 -9.34
CA PRO A 316 -24.51 13.44 -8.77
C PRO A 316 -24.76 14.95 -8.74
N ILE A 317 -24.30 15.60 -7.67
CA ILE A 317 -24.38 17.06 -7.49
C ILE A 317 -23.20 17.74 -8.21
N TYR A 318 -22.08 17.04 -8.33
CA TYR A 318 -20.85 17.46 -9.00
C TYR A 318 -20.50 16.53 -10.15
N GLY A 319 -19.94 17.09 -11.23
CA GLY A 319 -19.43 16.35 -12.38
C GLY A 319 -17.97 16.66 -12.66
N GLY A 320 -17.27 15.75 -13.32
CA GLY A 320 -15.87 15.94 -13.71
C GLY A 320 -15.69 16.87 -14.92
N SER A 321 -14.56 17.56 -14.98
CA SER A 321 -14.09 18.33 -16.14
C SER A 321 -12.57 18.29 -16.21
N HIS A 322 -11.99 18.75 -17.33
CA HIS A 322 -10.53 18.93 -17.44
C HIS A 322 -9.93 19.84 -16.35
N TYR A 323 -10.76 20.68 -15.71
CA TYR A 323 -10.35 21.63 -14.67
C TYR A 323 -10.74 21.16 -13.25
N GLY A 324 -11.08 19.88 -13.08
CA GLY A 324 -11.56 19.32 -11.82
C GLY A 324 -13.08 19.25 -11.75
N ILE A 325 -13.61 18.99 -10.56
CA ILE A 325 -15.05 18.82 -10.36
C ILE A 325 -15.78 20.16 -10.37
N ARG A 326 -16.98 20.17 -10.98
CA ARG A 326 -17.83 21.34 -11.16
C ARG A 326 -19.26 21.02 -10.72
N PRO A 327 -19.99 21.98 -10.13
CA PRO A 327 -21.37 21.76 -9.75
C PRO A 327 -22.23 21.52 -10.99
N ILE A 328 -23.01 20.44 -11.00
CA ILE A 328 -24.09 20.19 -11.96
C ILE A 328 -25.35 20.89 -11.46
N LEU A 329 -25.62 20.77 -10.15
CA LEU A 329 -26.79 21.34 -9.48
C LEU A 329 -26.36 22.43 -8.49
N SER A 330 -26.15 23.66 -8.97
CA SER A 330 -25.55 24.75 -8.18
C SER A 330 -26.21 25.01 -6.81
N LYS A 331 -27.54 24.91 -6.70
CA LYS A 331 -28.25 25.12 -5.41
C LYS A 331 -27.98 24.00 -4.41
N GLU A 332 -27.91 22.75 -4.86
CA GLU A 332 -27.60 21.61 -3.99
C GLU A 332 -26.10 21.58 -3.66
N ALA A 333 -25.24 21.93 -4.62
CA ALA A 333 -23.81 22.07 -4.41
C ALA A 333 -23.46 23.14 -3.36
N GLN A 334 -24.26 24.20 -3.24
CA GLN A 334 -24.08 25.20 -2.18
C GLN A 334 -24.33 24.64 -0.77
N LYS A 335 -25.15 23.59 -0.63
CA LYS A 335 -25.38 22.90 0.66
C LYS A 335 -24.27 21.90 0.99
N HIS A 336 -23.56 21.40 -0.03
CA HIS A 336 -22.47 20.43 0.09
C HIS A 336 -21.18 20.97 -0.57
N PRO A 337 -20.58 22.05 -0.03
CA PRO A 337 -19.46 22.70 -0.68
C PRO A 337 -18.19 21.82 -0.64
N ILE A 338 -17.60 21.56 -1.81
CA ILE A 338 -16.24 21.00 -1.89
C ILE A 338 -15.22 22.13 -1.94
N ALA A 339 -14.34 22.14 -0.95
CA ALA A 339 -13.30 23.16 -0.81
C ALA A 339 -12.24 23.06 -1.93
N ASN A 340 -11.72 24.23 -2.32
CA ASN A 340 -10.58 24.33 -3.22
C ASN A 340 -9.30 23.92 -2.47
N THR A 341 -8.31 23.36 -3.16
CA THR A 341 -6.98 23.00 -2.65
C THR A 341 -6.16 24.18 -2.11
N SER A 342 -6.73 25.38 -2.03
CA SER A 342 -6.08 26.56 -1.45
C SER A 342 -5.67 26.33 0.01
N ASP A 343 -6.47 25.57 0.77
CA ASP A 343 -6.21 25.19 2.17
C ASP A 343 -4.91 24.40 2.35
N ILE A 344 -4.52 23.61 1.35
CA ILE A 344 -3.26 22.87 1.31
C ILE A 344 -2.07 23.80 1.03
N THR A 345 -2.33 24.98 0.44
CA THR A 345 -1.25 25.80 -0.16
C THR A 345 -0.91 27.04 0.64
N SER A 346 -1.83 27.47 1.51
CA SER A 346 -1.63 28.55 2.46
C SER A 346 -1.18 27.99 3.81
N GLY A 347 0.12 27.77 3.99
CA GLY A 347 0.72 27.29 5.24
C GLY A 347 0.71 28.31 6.39
N HIS A 348 -0.43 28.97 6.64
CA HIS A 348 -0.58 29.91 7.74
C HIS A 348 -1.08 29.26 9.04
N GLU A 349 -1.69 28.07 8.96
CA GLU A 349 -1.88 27.22 10.13
C GLU A 349 -0.78 26.15 10.09
N GLN A 350 0.41 26.49 10.61
CA GLN A 350 1.28 25.42 11.11
C GLN A 350 0.41 24.57 12.03
N LEU A 351 0.35 23.25 11.80
CA LEU A 351 -0.33 22.32 12.68
C LEU A 351 0.25 22.56 14.08
N VAL A 352 -0.46 23.35 14.89
CA VAL A 352 0.01 23.75 16.21
C VAL A 352 0.17 22.46 16.98
N GLN A 353 1.35 22.25 17.56
CA GLN A 353 1.70 21.09 18.36
C GLN A 353 0.62 20.82 19.42
N GLN A 354 -0.39 20.02 19.09
CA GLN A 354 -1.14 19.27 20.07
C GLN A 354 -0.25 18.07 20.44
N GLU A 355 0.78 18.38 21.22
CA GLU A 355 1.60 17.38 21.91
C GLU A 355 0.87 16.73 23.10
N ASN A 356 -0.43 16.99 23.30
CA ASN A 356 -1.24 16.42 24.37
C ASN A 356 -2.68 16.19 23.91
N ALA A 357 -2.89 15.45 22.82
CA ALA A 357 -4.13 14.69 22.69
C ALA A 357 -3.74 13.26 23.06
N ASP A 358 -4.14 12.89 24.27
CA ASP A 358 -3.84 11.64 24.92
C ASP A 358 -4.05 10.43 24.00
N ASP A 359 -3.41 9.32 24.35
CA ASP A 359 -3.79 7.96 23.99
C ASP A 359 -5.22 7.66 24.47
N GLU A 360 -6.22 8.48 24.07
CA GLU A 360 -7.62 8.20 24.27
C GLU A 360 -7.97 7.03 23.37
N VAL A 361 -7.90 5.84 23.97
CA VAL A 361 -8.67 4.67 23.58
C VAL A 361 -10.13 5.12 23.53
N TYR A 362 -10.56 5.60 22.37
CA TYR A 362 -11.98 5.83 22.10
C TYR A 362 -12.67 4.47 22.13
N GLU A 363 -13.32 4.14 23.25
CA GLU A 363 -14.34 3.10 23.29
C GLU A 363 -15.51 3.54 22.40
N ASP A 364 -15.59 2.97 21.21
CA ASP A 364 -16.76 3.10 20.36
C ASP A 364 -17.84 2.12 20.83
N SER A 365 -18.99 2.66 21.23
CA SER A 365 -20.19 1.90 21.59
C SER A 365 -20.93 1.32 20.37
N ASP A 366 -20.53 1.66 19.14
CA ASP A 366 -21.18 1.22 17.89
C ASP A 366 -20.32 0.22 17.09
N THR A 367 -19.69 -0.74 17.78
CA THR A 367 -18.87 -1.78 17.14
C THR A 367 -19.71 -2.92 16.56
N GLU A 368 -20.48 -2.62 15.52
CA GLU A 368 -20.90 -3.69 14.61
C GLU A 368 -19.71 -4.00 13.69
N THR A 369 -18.95 -5.05 14.03
CA THR A 369 -17.76 -5.44 13.25
C THR A 369 -18.13 -5.64 11.78
N TYR A 370 -17.31 -5.09 10.87
CA TYR A 370 -17.54 -5.25 9.43
C TYR A 370 -17.58 -6.73 9.03
N MET A 371 -16.86 -7.56 9.77
CA MET A 371 -16.92 -9.01 9.66
C MET A 371 -18.31 -9.61 9.77
N GLY A 372 -19.11 -9.20 10.75
CA GLY A 372 -20.49 -9.68 10.89
C GLY A 372 -21.34 -9.34 9.67
N LYS A 373 -21.17 -8.12 9.14
CA LYS A 373 -21.88 -7.66 7.94
C LYS A 373 -21.44 -8.37 6.68
N ILE A 374 -20.15 -8.57 6.48
CA ILE A 374 -19.60 -9.18 5.26
C ILE A 374 -19.93 -10.67 5.22
N LEU A 375 -19.75 -11.39 6.34
CA LEU A 375 -20.15 -12.80 6.40
C LEU A 375 -21.67 -12.97 6.22
N GLY A 376 -22.48 -12.08 6.81
CA GLY A 376 -23.93 -12.05 6.60
C GLY A 376 -24.33 -11.74 5.15
N MET A 377 -23.64 -10.80 4.49
CA MET A 377 -23.86 -10.46 3.08
C MET A 377 -23.41 -11.58 2.13
N GLN A 378 -22.30 -12.27 2.42
CA GLN A 378 -21.83 -13.42 1.65
C GLN A 378 -22.78 -14.62 1.78
N GLN A 379 -23.34 -14.87 2.97
CA GLN A 379 -24.38 -15.89 3.14
C GLN A 379 -25.66 -15.54 2.35
N ASN A 380 -26.05 -14.27 2.29
CA ASN A 380 -27.19 -13.83 1.47
C ASN A 380 -26.93 -13.92 -0.05
N LEU A 381 -25.70 -13.66 -0.51
CA LEU A 381 -25.31 -13.86 -1.91
C LEU A 381 -25.25 -15.36 -2.29
N ALA A 382 -24.86 -16.23 -1.36
CA ALA A 382 -24.92 -17.68 -1.56
C ALA A 382 -26.37 -18.20 -1.61
N LEU A 383 -27.29 -17.61 -0.84
CA LEU A 383 -28.71 -17.97 -0.83
C LEU A 383 -29.48 -17.46 -2.07
N HIS A 384 -29.00 -16.43 -2.75
CA HIS A 384 -29.54 -15.99 -4.05
C HIS A 384 -28.87 -16.65 -5.26
N GLY A 385 -27.91 -17.56 -5.02
CA GLY A 385 -27.28 -18.42 -6.03
C GLY A 385 -27.96 -19.79 -6.22
N GLU A 386 -29.03 -20.09 -5.49
CA GLU A 386 -29.86 -21.28 -5.75
C GLU A 386 -30.86 -21.00 -6.89
N ALA A 387 -30.46 -21.44 -8.07
CA ALA A 387 -31.23 -21.69 -9.28
C ALA A 387 -32.75 -21.44 -9.18
N THR A 388 -33.22 -20.33 -9.76
CA THR A 388 -34.53 -20.31 -10.40
C THR A 388 -34.49 -21.28 -11.58
N SER A 389 -34.94 -22.52 -11.37
CA SER A 389 -35.35 -23.40 -12.45
C SER A 389 -36.56 -22.76 -13.15
N VAL A 390 -36.31 -22.01 -14.22
CA VAL A 390 -37.36 -21.62 -15.15
C VAL A 390 -37.88 -22.91 -15.80
N GLY A 391 -39.07 -23.33 -15.39
CA GLY A 391 -39.79 -24.43 -16.00
C GLY A 391 -39.99 -24.15 -17.49
N ILE A 392 -39.36 -24.97 -18.33
CA ILE A 392 -39.60 -24.96 -19.78
C ILE A 392 -40.99 -25.55 -20.00
N GLY A 393 -41.96 -24.66 -20.23
CA GLY A 393 -43.28 -25.00 -20.73
C GLY A 393 -43.17 -25.64 -22.12
N SER A 394 -43.84 -26.77 -22.28
CA SER A 394 -43.89 -27.58 -23.49
C SER A 394 -44.35 -26.81 -24.72
N PHE A 395 -43.53 -26.77 -25.77
CA PHE A 395 -43.98 -26.56 -27.14
C PHE A 395 -43.70 -27.84 -27.95
N ARG A 396 -44.76 -28.48 -28.43
CA ARG A 396 -44.73 -29.66 -29.31
C ARG A 396 -44.52 -29.22 -30.75
N LEU A 397 -43.56 -29.83 -31.45
CA LEU A 397 -43.62 -30.09 -32.89
C LEU A 397 -43.12 -31.52 -33.18
N PRO A 398 -43.69 -32.22 -34.18
CA PRO A 398 -43.55 -33.67 -34.35
C PRO A 398 -42.40 -34.03 -35.30
N GLY A 399 -41.69 -35.12 -35.00
CA GLY A 399 -40.75 -35.73 -35.95
C GLY A 399 -39.85 -36.77 -35.30
N ALA A 400 -39.98 -38.02 -35.75
CA ALA A 400 -39.20 -39.21 -35.37
C ALA A 400 -37.67 -38.97 -35.44
N VAL A 401 -36.77 -39.70 -34.77
CA VAL A 401 -36.57 -41.15 -34.68
C VAL A 401 -35.68 -41.44 -33.46
N SER A 402 -35.96 -42.51 -32.74
CA SER A 402 -35.17 -43.04 -31.61
C SER A 402 -33.89 -43.73 -32.08
N TRP A 403 -32.77 -43.55 -31.38
CA TRP A 403 -31.77 -44.61 -31.18
C TRP A 403 -31.19 -44.58 -29.76
N PHE A 404 -30.95 -45.79 -29.26
CA PHE A 404 -30.65 -46.22 -27.90
C PHE A 404 -29.21 -45.96 -27.43
N SER A 405 -29.04 -45.96 -26.10
CA SER A 405 -28.03 -46.71 -25.32
C SER A 405 -26.60 -46.17 -25.07
N THR A 406 -26.40 -45.80 -23.79
CA THR A 406 -25.42 -46.35 -22.80
C THR A 406 -23.89 -46.32 -23.03
N ARG A 407 -23.20 -45.57 -22.13
CA ARG A 407 -21.91 -45.79 -21.40
C ARG A 407 -20.72 -46.52 -22.04
N ALA A 408 -19.54 -45.86 -22.04
CA ALA A 408 -18.21 -46.35 -21.57
C ALA A 408 -17.16 -45.21 -21.75
N VAL A 409 -16.55 -44.65 -20.69
CA VAL A 409 -15.23 -45.01 -20.10
C VAL A 409 -14.11 -45.25 -21.11
N LEU A 410 -13.12 -44.33 -21.22
CA LEU A 410 -11.68 -44.66 -21.12
C LEU A 410 -10.76 -43.43 -21.15
N VAL A 411 -9.75 -43.52 -20.28
CA VAL A 411 -8.57 -42.69 -20.06
C VAL A 411 -7.55 -42.85 -21.21
N CYS A 412 -6.88 -41.76 -21.62
CA CYS A 412 -5.53 -41.64 -22.22
C CYS A 412 -5.45 -40.28 -22.96
N GLY A 413 -4.43 -39.44 -22.92
CA GLY A 413 -3.14 -39.41 -22.24
C GLY A 413 -2.45 -38.08 -22.58
N MET A 414 -1.67 -37.53 -21.66
CA MET A 414 -0.64 -36.53 -21.99
C MET A 414 0.53 -37.25 -22.67
N LEU A 415 1.06 -36.70 -23.77
CA LEU A 415 2.50 -36.57 -24.09
C LEU A 415 2.72 -36.17 -25.56
N GLY A 416 3.50 -35.11 -25.78
CA GLY A 416 4.14 -34.76 -27.05
C GLY A 416 3.75 -33.36 -27.56
N MET A 417 4.66 -32.44 -27.92
CA MET A 417 6.12 -32.40 -27.94
C MET A 417 6.54 -30.93 -27.97
N ILE A 418 7.58 -30.59 -27.22
CA ILE A 418 8.46 -29.44 -27.47
C ILE A 418 9.61 -29.97 -28.35
N ALA A 419 9.73 -29.50 -29.59
CA ALA A 419 10.99 -29.43 -30.36
C ALA A 419 10.73 -28.85 -31.76
N GLY A 420 11.36 -27.71 -32.07
CA GLY A 420 11.27 -27.11 -33.40
C GLY A 420 11.84 -25.70 -33.51
N TYR A 421 13.04 -25.47 -32.98
CA TYR A 421 13.83 -24.28 -33.28
C TYR A 421 14.82 -24.62 -34.42
N ILE A 422 14.99 -23.68 -35.36
CA ILE A 422 16.06 -23.54 -36.38
C ILE A 422 15.66 -23.90 -37.83
N LEU A 423 15.99 -22.96 -38.74
CA LEU A 423 15.77 -22.85 -40.20
C LEU A 423 14.37 -22.27 -40.54
N ILE A 424 14.21 -21.00 -40.91
CA ILE A 424 14.77 -20.37 -42.13
C ILE A 424 14.96 -18.86 -41.89
N LYS A 425 16.23 -18.41 -41.92
CA LYS A 425 16.61 -17.05 -42.30
C LYS A 425 16.89 -17.09 -43.80
N THR A 426 16.03 -16.49 -44.62
CA THR A 426 16.43 -15.78 -45.85
C THR A 426 15.23 -15.02 -46.43
N ASN A 427 15.50 -13.79 -46.86
CA ASN A 427 14.65 -12.91 -47.68
C ASN A 427 13.41 -12.30 -47.02
N PHE A 428 13.55 -11.08 -46.51
CA PHE A 428 12.90 -9.91 -47.12
C PHE A 428 13.44 -8.63 -46.45
N ARG A 429 14.25 -7.86 -47.18
CA ARG A 429 14.66 -6.50 -46.80
C ARG A 429 14.59 -5.61 -48.05
N ARG A 430 14.02 -4.41 -47.86
CA ARG A 430 13.84 -3.25 -48.77
C ARG A 430 12.60 -3.34 -49.67
N SER A 431 11.75 -2.32 -49.78
CA SER A 431 11.96 -0.87 -49.69
C SER A 431 10.67 -0.16 -49.22
N TYR A 432 10.76 0.99 -48.56
CA TYR A 432 10.07 2.22 -48.98
C TYR A 432 10.64 3.43 -48.22
N THR A 433 10.91 4.47 -49.00
CA THR A 433 11.65 5.70 -48.70
C THR A 433 10.72 6.85 -48.31
N ARG A 434 11.19 7.67 -47.36
CA ARG A 434 11.06 9.14 -47.20
C ARG A 434 10.02 9.90 -48.05
N ILE A 435 9.21 10.71 -47.37
CA ILE A 435 8.75 12.01 -47.86
C ILE A 435 9.17 13.09 -46.84
N ARG A 436 9.51 14.27 -47.38
CA ARG A 436 10.29 15.38 -46.84
C ARG A 436 9.73 16.07 -45.61
#